data_AF-A0A932GTM8-F1
#
_entry.id   AF-A0A932GTM8-F1
#
_cell.length_a   1.000
_cell.length_b   1.000
_cell.length_c   1.000
_cell.angle_alpha   90.00
_cell.angle_beta   90.00
_cell.angle_gamma   90.00
#
_symmetry.space_group_name_H-M   'P 1'
#
loop_
_entity.id
_entity.type
_entity.pdbx_description
1 polymer ?
#
loop_
_entity_poly.entity_id
_entity_poly.type
_entity_poly.pdbx_seq_one_letter_code
_entity_poly.pdbx_strand_id
1 'polypeptide(L)' 'MPIKQKTRISALLPSSLTRELQKESRDRNVTQSSIIEYALHMWLRKKLQTDAEELSKLRFNDLPSEEEWAAIQSEIAV' A
#
# COMPACT_ATOMS: atom_id res chain seq x y z
N MET A 1 8.95 -6.68 -23.66
CA MET A 1 8.90 -5.96 -22.37
C MET A 1 7.58 -5.21 -22.29
N PRO A 2 6.77 -5.35 -21.23
CA PRO A 2 5.53 -4.59 -21.13
C PRO A 2 5.87 -3.10 -21.07
N ILE A 3 5.26 -2.31 -21.95
CA ILE A 3 5.40 -0.85 -21.97
C ILE A 3 4.83 -0.36 -20.65
N LYS A 4 5.66 0.29 -19.82
CA LYS A 4 5.19 0.96 -18.59
C LYS A 4 4.26 2.10 -18.99
N GLN A 5 2.96 1.83 -19.05
CA GLN A 5 1.95 2.88 -19.26
C GLN A 5 1.99 3.82 -18.05
N LYS A 6 2.26 5.11 -18.32
CA LYS A 6 2.23 6.15 -17.30
C LYS A 6 0.87 6.84 -17.35
N THR A 7 0.23 6.92 -16.19
CA THR A 7 -0.99 7.72 -16.01
C THR A 7 -0.61 9.12 -15.54
N ARG A 8 -1.08 10.15 -16.24
CA ARG A 8 -0.91 11.54 -15.81
C ARG A 8 -1.95 11.86 -14.73
N ILE A 9 -1.48 12.34 -13.59
CA ILE A 9 -2.33 12.76 -12.47
C ILE A 9 -2.10 14.24 -12.23
N SER A 10 -3.18 14.98 -11.98
CA SER A 10 -3.16 16.36 -11.53
C SER A 10 -3.79 16.44 -10.15
N ALA A 11 -3.16 17.14 -9.21
CA ALA A 11 -3.63 17.30 -7.85
C ALA A 11 -3.46 18.73 -7.38
N LEU A 12 -4.37 19.17 -6.51
CA LEU A 12 -4.27 20.45 -5.81
C LEU A 12 -3.61 20.20 -4.45
N LEU A 13 -2.55 20.94 -4.17
CA LEU A 13 -1.77 20.82 -2.95
C LEU A 13 -1.70 22.17 -2.23
N PRO A 14 -1.54 22.18 -0.89
CA PRO A 14 -1.26 23.40 -0.15
C PRO A 14 -0.07 24.15 -0.73
N SER A 15 -0.14 25.48 -0.75
CA SER A 15 0.89 26.34 -1.32
C SER A 15 2.23 26.25 -0.59
N SER A 16 2.22 25.92 0.70
CA SER A 16 3.43 25.63 1.46
C SER A 16 4.17 24.40 0.89
N LEU A 17 3.43 23.32 0.66
CA LEU A 17 3.99 22.07 0.13
C LEU A 17 4.53 22.24 -1.30
N THR A 18 3.85 23.01 -2.16
CA THR A 18 4.35 23.27 -3.51
C THR A 18 5.64 24.09 -3.51
N ARG A 19 5.81 25.01 -2.55
CA ARG A 19 7.08 25.75 -2.37
C ARG A 19 8.21 24.84 -1.93
N GLU A 20 7.96 23.93 -0.98
CA GLU A 20 8.94 22.95 -0.54
C GLU A 20 9.37 22.02 -1.67
N LEU A 21 8.40 21.52 -2.46
CA LEU A 21 8.67 20.71 -3.65
C LEU A 21 9.51 21.46 -4.69
N GLN A 22 9.23 22.74 -4.92
CA GLN A 22 10.02 23.58 -5.83
C GLN A 22 11.45 23.77 -5.32
N LYS A 23 11.63 23.98 -4.01
CA LYS A 23 12.96 24.09 -3.40
C LYS A 23 13.74 22.80 -3.60
N GLU A 24 13.18 21.66 -3.21
CA GLU A 24 13.88 20.37 -3.33
C GLU A 24 14.15 19.97 -4.78
N SER A 25 13.26 20.33 -5.70
CA SER A 25 13.47 20.15 -7.14
C SER A 25 14.73 20.89 -7.62
N ARG A 26 14.96 22.11 -7.12
CA ARG A 26 16.17 22.89 -7.44
C ARG A 26 17.40 22.33 -6.75
N ASP A 27 17.31 22.08 -5.45
CA ASP A 27 18.43 21.63 -4.62
C ASP A 27 19.00 20.29 -5.11
N ARG A 28 18.13 19.40 -5.60
CA ARG A 28 18.52 18.07 -6.10
C ARG A 28 18.63 17.98 -7.62
N ASN A 29 18.33 19.07 -8.34
CA ASN A 29 18.30 19.12 -9.81
C ASN A 29 17.46 17.99 -10.45
N VAL A 30 16.25 17.78 -9.93
CA VAL A 30 15.29 16.78 -10.43
C VAL A 30 13.91 17.40 -10.62
N THR A 31 13.05 16.76 -11.42
CA THR A 31 11.68 17.26 -11.60
C THR A 31 10.83 17.04 -10.34
N GLN A 32 9.87 17.94 -10.10
CA GLN A 32 8.88 17.76 -9.03
C GLN A 32 8.10 16.45 -9.17
N SER A 33 7.81 16.01 -10.41
CA SER A 33 7.17 14.72 -10.67
C SER A 33 8.01 13.56 -10.13
N SER A 34 9.33 13.59 -10.31
CA SER A 34 10.22 12.54 -9.81
C SER A 34 10.26 12.50 -8.27
N ILE A 35 10.19 13.66 -7.62
CA ILE A 35 10.12 13.76 -6.16
C ILE A 35 8.81 13.15 -5.65
N ILE A 36 7.69 13.52 -6.28
CA ILE A 36 6.37 12.97 -5.92
C ILE A 36 6.31 11.46 -6.18
N GLU A 37 6.82 10.99 -7.32
CA GLU A 37 6.89 9.57 -7.66
C GLU A 37 7.68 8.79 -6.59
N TYR A 38 8.84 9.31 -6.18
CA TYR A 38 9.63 8.71 -5.11
C TYR A 38 8.88 8.68 -3.77
N ALA A 39 8.24 9.79 -3.38
CA ALA A 39 7.48 9.87 -2.15
C ALA A 39 6.30 8.88 -2.13
N LEU A 40 5.59 8.73 -3.26
CA LEU A 40 4.50 7.77 -3.41
C LEU A 40 4.99 6.32 -3.29
N HIS A 41 6.13 5.99 -3.89
CA HIS A 41 6.74 4.67 -3.74
C HIS A 41 7.13 4.36 -2.29
N MET A 42 7.73 5.32 -1.59
CA MET A 42 8.10 5.17 -0.18
C MET A 42 6.87 4.99 0.71
N TRP A 43 5.83 5.80 0.48
CA TRP A 43 4.57 5.68 1.20
C TRP A 43 3.90 4.31 0.96
N LEU A 44 3.81 3.88 -0.31
CA LEU A 44 3.21 2.59 -0.66
C LEU A 44 3.95 1.43 -0.02
N ARG A 45 5.30 1.44 -0.06
CA ARG A 45 6.12 0.39 0.56
C ARG A 45 5.87 0.33 2.07
N LYS A 46 5.83 1.48 2.74
CA LYS A 46 5.55 1.55 4.17
C LYS A 46 4.15 1.01 4.49
N LYS A 47 3.14 1.41 3.72
CA LYS A 47 1.78 0.90 3.87
C LYS A 47 1.72 -0.62 3.72
N LEU A 48 2.28 -1.17 2.64
CA LEU A 48 2.30 -2.62 2.42
C LEU A 48 3.01 -3.38 3.54
N GLN A 49 4.09 -2.81 4.07
CA GLN A 49 4.79 -3.40 5.22
C GLN A 49 3.89 -3.41 6.47
N THR A 50 3.23 -2.29 6.78
CA THR A 50 2.29 -2.22 7.91
C THR A 50 1.12 -3.19 7.73
N ASP A 51 0.51 -3.25 6.54
CA ASP A 51 -0.58 -4.17 6.24
C ASP A 51 -0.11 -5.64 6.40
N ALA A 52 1.10 -5.97 5.95
CA ALA A 52 1.68 -7.31 6.13
C ALA A 52 1.96 -7.65 7.59
N GLU A 53 2.46 -6.70 8.38
CA GLU A 53 2.66 -6.86 9.82
C GLU A 53 1.32 -7.08 10.55
N GLU A 54 0.26 -6.38 10.16
CA GLU A 54 -1.09 -6.57 10.70
C GLU A 54 -1.65 -7.96 10.34
N LEU A 55 -1.55 -8.36 9.07
CA LEU A 55 -1.97 -9.68 8.61
C LEU A 55 -1.19 -10.81 9.30
N SER A 56 0.11 -10.62 9.56
CA SER A 56 0.92 -11.63 10.25
C SER A 56 0.50 -11.87 11.71
N LYS A 57 -0.18 -10.89 12.33
CA LYS A 57 -0.72 -10.99 13.69
C LYS A 57 -2.06 -11.68 13.74
N LEU A 58 -2.73 -11.87 12.60
CA LEU A 58 -3.93 -12.70 12.53
C LEU A 58 -3.52 -14.13 12.91
N ARG A 59 -3.92 -14.53 14.11
CA ARG A 59 -3.82 -15.90 14.56
C ARG A 59 -4.90 -16.68 13.82
N PHE A 60 -4.54 -17.65 13.00
CA PHE A 60 -5.47 -18.64 12.45
C PHE A 60 -5.97 -19.64 13.52
N ASN A 61 -5.98 -19.22 14.79
CA ASN A 61 -6.42 -20.01 15.92
C ASN A 61 -7.95 -19.98 16.06
N ASP A 62 -8.63 -19.13 15.30
CA ASP A 62 -10.09 -19.09 15.15
C ASP A 62 -10.56 -19.94 13.95
N LEU A 63 -9.64 -20.62 13.25
CA LEU A 63 -10.04 -21.65 12.29
C LEU A 63 -10.40 -22.91 13.07
N PRO A 64 -11.55 -23.54 12.77
CA PRO A 64 -11.90 -24.81 13.37
C PRO A 64 -10.77 -25.82 13.12
N SER A 65 -10.46 -26.64 14.12
CA SER A 65 -9.61 -27.82 13.91
C SER A 65 -10.24 -28.74 12.85
N GLU A 66 -9.49 -29.69 12.30
CA GLU A 66 -10.04 -30.67 11.35
C GLU A 66 -11.24 -31.44 11.95
N GLU A 67 -11.19 -31.69 13.26
CA GLU A 67 -12.25 -32.33 14.03
C GLU A 67 -13.49 -31.43 14.18
N GLU A 68 -13.28 -30.13 14.44
CA GLU A 68 -14.37 -29.14 14.51
C GLU A 68 -15.00 -28.89 13.12
N TRP A 69 -14.21 -28.90 12.05
CA TRP A 69 -14.70 -28.82 10.67
C TRP A 69 -15.58 -30.00 10.29
N ALA A 70 -15.18 -31.23 10.67
CA ALA A 70 -15.96 -32.43 10.42
C ALA A 70 -17.32 -32.38 11.15
N ALA A 71 -17.34 -31.84 12.38
CA ALA A 71 -18.57 -31.65 13.15
C ALA A 71 -19.52 -30.63 12.49
N ILE A 72 -19.01 -29.48 12.05
CA ILE A 72 -19.81 -28.44 11.36
C ILE A 72 -20.41 -28.98 10.05
N GLN A 73 -19.67 -29.76 9.27
CA GLN A 73 -20.19 -30.37 8.03
C GLN A 73 -21.29 -31.39 8.29
N SER A 74 -21.20 -32.12 9.40
CA SER A 74 -22.21 -33.12 9.76
C SER A 74 -23.55 -32.50 10.18
N GLU A 75 -23.54 -31.30 10.79
CA GLU A 75 -24.76 -30.57 11.17
C GLU A 75 -25.49 -29.94 9.97
N ILE A 76 -24.76 -29.60 8.90
CA ILE A 76 -25.35 -29.01 7.68
C ILE A 76 -25.94 -30.08 6.76
N ALA A 77 -25.50 -31.33 6.89
CA ALA A 77 -25.92 -32.46 6.04
C ALA A 77 -27.19 -33.18 6.52
N VAL A 78 -27.88 -32.66 7.55
CA VAL A 78 -29.16 -33.16 8.08
C VAL A 78 -30.33 -32.29 7.60
#